data_AF-A0A0C2C8C0-F1
#
_entry.id   AF-A0A0C2C8C0-F1
#
_cell.length_a   1.000
_cell.length_b   1.000
_cell.length_c   1.000
_cell.angle_alpha   90.00
_cell.angle_beta   90.00
_cell.angle_gamma   90.00
#
_symmetry.space_group_name_H-M   'P 1'
#
loop_
_entity.id
_entity.type
_entity.pdbx_description
1 polymer ?
#
loop_
_entity_poly.entity_id
_entity_poly.type
_entity_poly.pdbx_seq_one_letter_code
_entity_poly.pdbx_strand_id
1 'polypeptide(L)'
;MIDLMKITGFMVPKAEGIKETHRARAAKAGERARKAETILASNIPLEVSRNANVDAMDTGQSIVGVSFATVAAIQEADDAKLASELNEETVLSTNQKLGLVCALIEDGAWSLAKILIDRLPEYYAVQASTRVSNAISDLIGQSIEKFYLAKCSNKLEDLNLNVKRDAVRTSSVDPVRSWADLASLTSILWYVGPRLAYRPLIMTKLVRLITAFYREQPKGPDGSPADSPVARTMMDIVDEVVVPGLSLSDYNTGLSEEIWTLLQFFPYTLRYRLYGHWKYGNTIRHPEVNIVRGKVLGRTKYVLKRLSKETVRVMGRQLGKLCHIHPITVFDYLLSQVQTFDNLIQPVVESLKFLTNLEFDILTYCIIEQLASPDKQQLKASDGKLSPWLQALATLVGAIYKKYNVELSGMLNYVMNQLKNEKSFDLLVLREVIQNMACIEGVAGATPDQLEALGGGELLRQEVMR
;
A
#
# COMPACT_ATOMS: atom_id res chain seq x y z
N MET A 1 -28.05 -18.61 33.66
CA MET A 1 -27.79 -17.67 32.56
C MET A 1 -27.17 -16.42 33.19
N ILE A 2 -25.89 -16.15 32.92
CA ILE A 2 -25.20 -14.99 33.47
C ILE A 2 -25.64 -13.75 32.68
N ASP A 3 -26.18 -12.75 33.35
CA ASP A 3 -26.50 -11.47 32.72
C ASP A 3 -25.21 -10.66 32.57
N LEU A 4 -24.61 -10.75 31.38
CA LEU A 4 -23.35 -10.08 31.04
C LEU A 4 -23.45 -8.57 31.29
N MET A 5 -24.64 -7.98 31.07
CA MET A 5 -24.88 -6.55 31.24
C MET A 5 -24.76 -6.12 32.70
N LYS A 6 -25.29 -6.92 33.64
CA LYS A 6 -25.12 -6.65 35.07
C LYS A 6 -23.65 -6.69 35.47
N ILE A 7 -22.86 -7.64 34.93
CA ILE A 7 -21.42 -7.74 35.24
C ILE A 7 -20.65 -6.53 34.73
N THR A 8 -20.91 -6.07 33.50
CA THR A 8 -20.17 -4.93 32.91
C THR A 8 -20.23 -3.65 33.74
N GLY A 9 -21.31 -3.46 34.52
CA GLY A 9 -21.48 -2.33 35.43
C GLY A 9 -20.45 -2.30 36.56
N PHE A 10 -19.96 -3.47 37.00
CA PHE A 10 -18.97 -3.60 38.07
C PHE A 10 -17.53 -3.59 37.55
N MET A 11 -17.33 -3.84 36.26
CA MET A 11 -15.99 -3.91 35.66
C MET A 11 -15.31 -2.53 35.56
N VAL A 12 -13.98 -2.57 35.55
CA VAL A 12 -13.08 -1.41 35.41
C VAL A 12 -12.23 -1.59 34.15
N PRO A 13 -11.91 -0.50 33.41
CA PRO A 13 -12.33 0.88 33.60
C PRO A 13 -13.78 1.17 33.20
N LYS A 14 -14.33 2.27 33.74
CA LYS A 14 -15.62 2.83 33.30
C LYS A 14 -15.51 3.41 31.89
N ALA A 15 -16.65 3.62 31.23
CA ALA A 15 -16.70 4.01 29.82
C ALA A 15 -15.89 5.29 29.52
N GLU A 16 -15.95 6.30 30.40
CA GLU A 16 -15.17 7.53 30.23
C GLU A 16 -13.66 7.31 30.29
N GLY A 17 -13.19 6.44 31.20
CA GLY A 17 -11.78 6.04 31.24
C GLY A 17 -11.33 5.33 29.96
N ILE A 18 -12.19 4.50 29.36
CA ILE A 18 -11.90 3.85 28.07
C ILE A 18 -11.76 4.90 26.97
N LYS A 19 -12.69 5.86 26.88
CA LYS A 19 -12.63 6.94 25.88
C LYS A 19 -11.37 7.80 26.04
N GLU A 20 -10.98 8.11 27.27
CA GLU A 20 -9.76 8.86 27.55
C GLU A 20 -8.51 8.09 27.10
N THR A 21 -8.40 6.81 27.48
CA THR A 21 -7.28 5.96 27.04
C THR A 21 -7.24 5.79 25.51
N HIS A 22 -8.40 5.72 24.84
CA HIS A 22 -8.49 5.65 23.39
C HIS A 22 -7.99 6.94 22.71
N ARG A 23 -8.40 8.11 23.21
CA ARG A 23 -7.91 9.40 22.71
C ARG A 23 -6.40 9.56 22.92
N ALA A 24 -5.90 9.17 24.10
CA ALA A 24 -4.47 9.19 24.41
C ALA A 24 -3.67 8.28 23.45
N ARG A 25 -4.18 7.08 23.15
CA ARG A 25 -3.59 6.17 22.16
C ARG A 25 -3.53 6.78 20.77
N ALA A 26 -4.61 7.39 20.30
CA ALA A 26 -4.65 8.03 18.99
C ALA A 26 -3.63 9.19 18.89
N ALA A 27 -3.56 10.05 19.91
CA ALA A 27 -2.56 11.12 19.99
C ALA A 27 -1.13 10.57 19.99
N LYS A 28 -0.87 9.53 20.79
CA LYS A 28 0.45 8.87 20.86
C LYS A 28 0.85 8.24 19.54
N ALA A 29 -0.09 7.63 18.82
CA ALA A 29 0.16 7.09 17.49
C ALA A 29 0.51 8.18 16.47
N GLY A 30 -0.13 9.35 16.54
CA GLY A 30 0.27 10.51 15.74
C GLY A 30 1.70 10.99 16.04
N GLU A 31 2.08 11.02 17.33
CA GLU A 31 3.45 11.34 17.75
C GLU A 31 4.46 10.32 17.18
N ARG A 32 4.16 9.03 17.32
CA ARG A 32 4.97 7.91 16.77
C ARG A 32 5.17 8.05 15.28
N ALA A 33 4.09 8.27 14.53
CA ALA A 33 4.14 8.48 13.08
C ALA A 33 5.05 9.66 12.71
N ARG A 34 4.84 10.84 13.31
CA ARG A 34 5.64 12.05 13.03
C ARG A 34 7.12 11.85 13.38
N LYS A 35 7.43 11.21 14.51
CA LYS A 35 8.82 10.94 14.90
C LYS A 35 9.48 9.98 13.92
N ALA A 36 8.76 8.96 13.45
CA ALA A 36 9.27 7.98 12.50
C ALA A 36 9.64 8.59 11.13
N GLU A 37 9.03 9.71 10.73
CA GLU A 37 9.34 10.40 9.46
C GLU A 37 10.75 10.99 9.38
N THR A 38 11.42 11.15 10.53
CA THR A 38 12.74 11.75 10.64
C THR A 38 13.74 10.74 11.17
N ILE A 39 14.83 10.54 10.43
CA ILE A 39 15.95 9.71 10.87
C ILE A 39 17.06 10.64 11.33
N LEU A 40 17.30 10.70 12.65
CA LEU A 40 18.43 11.41 13.24
C LEU A 40 19.69 10.54 13.13
N ALA A 41 20.28 10.49 11.93
CA ALA A 41 21.52 9.76 11.70
C ALA A 41 22.75 10.42 12.36
N SER A 42 22.62 11.64 12.89
CA SER A 42 23.71 12.45 13.44
C SER A 42 24.21 11.98 14.81
N ASN A 43 23.46 11.15 15.54
CA ASN A 43 23.77 10.77 16.92
C ASN A 43 24.21 9.30 17.07
N ILE A 44 24.54 8.64 15.95
CA ILE A 44 24.87 7.21 15.95
C ILE A 44 26.40 7.09 15.99
N PRO A 45 26.99 6.47 17.02
CA PRO A 45 28.41 6.16 17.03
C PRO A 45 28.76 5.37 15.77
N LEU A 46 29.79 5.80 15.05
CA LEU A 46 30.39 5.06 13.93
C LEU A 46 31.15 3.85 14.49
N GLU A 47 30.47 2.94 15.19
CA GLU A 47 31.03 1.61 15.35
C GLU A 47 30.89 0.90 14.01
N VAL A 48 32.03 0.72 13.35
CA VAL A 48 32.21 -0.19 12.23
C VAL A 48 31.96 -1.61 12.75
N SER A 49 30.71 -1.95 13.04
CA SER A 49 30.36 -3.32 13.38
C SER A 49 30.42 -4.14 12.10
N ARG A 50 31.54 -4.86 11.96
CA ARG A 50 31.75 -5.88 10.92
C ARG A 50 30.79 -7.07 11.04
N ASN A 51 29.91 -7.13 12.04
CA ASN A 51 29.09 -8.31 12.30
C ASN A 51 27.62 -7.96 12.57
N ALA A 52 26.85 -7.77 11.50
CA ALA A 52 25.41 -8.02 11.46
C ALA A 52 24.98 -8.32 10.02
N ASN A 53 25.62 -9.34 9.43
CA ASN A 53 25.23 -9.89 8.15
C ASN A 53 24.02 -10.81 8.35
N VAL A 54 22.82 -10.31 8.05
CA VAL A 54 21.66 -11.15 7.69
C VAL A 54 21.18 -10.87 6.26
N ASP A 55 21.92 -10.08 5.48
CA ASP A 55 21.66 -9.88 4.04
C ASP A 55 22.98 -9.78 3.25
N ALA A 56 23.98 -10.60 3.62
CA ALA A 56 25.24 -10.68 2.88
C ALA A 56 25.09 -11.51 1.60
N MET A 57 24.61 -10.85 0.54
CA MET A 57 25.22 -11.09 -0.77
C MET A 57 26.32 -10.05 -0.94
N ASP A 58 27.55 -10.55 -0.99
CA ASP A 58 28.78 -9.83 -1.27
C ASP A 58 28.67 -9.06 -2.60
N THR A 59 28.30 -7.78 -2.53
CA THR A 59 28.26 -6.90 -3.71
C THR A 59 29.47 -5.98 -3.83
N GLY A 60 30.50 -6.11 -2.98
CA GLY A 60 31.74 -5.32 -3.06
C GLY A 60 31.60 -3.79 -2.96
N GLN A 61 30.38 -3.25 -2.87
CA GLN A 61 30.09 -1.81 -2.79
C GLN A 61 29.91 -1.41 -1.33
N SER A 62 30.96 -0.83 -0.73
CA SER A 62 30.90 -0.24 0.61
C SER A 62 30.20 1.13 0.55
N ILE A 63 28.96 1.22 1.03
CA ILE A 63 28.28 2.50 1.22
C ILE A 63 28.82 3.16 2.49
N VAL A 64 29.40 4.36 2.37
CA VAL A 64 29.93 5.11 3.51
C VAL A 64 28.77 5.61 4.40
N GLY A 65 28.83 5.29 5.70
CA GLY A 65 27.87 5.75 6.72
C GLY A 65 26.99 4.64 7.30
N VAL A 66 25.99 5.03 8.10
CA VAL A 66 25.07 4.11 8.79
C VAL A 66 24.27 3.28 7.79
N SER A 67 24.21 1.96 7.98
CA SER A 67 23.50 1.03 7.08
C SER A 67 21.97 1.19 7.11
N PHE A 68 21.28 0.75 6.06
CA PHE A 68 19.82 0.77 6.01
C PHE A 68 19.19 -0.08 7.14
N ALA A 69 19.77 -1.25 7.42
CA ALA A 69 19.31 -2.13 8.49
C ALA A 69 19.45 -1.46 9.87
N THR A 70 20.57 -0.79 10.12
CA THR A 70 20.78 -0.02 11.35
C THR A 70 19.77 1.12 11.49
N VAL A 71 19.50 1.84 10.41
CA VAL A 71 18.47 2.90 10.39
C VAL A 71 17.09 2.35 10.69
N ALA A 72 16.70 1.23 10.06
CA ALA A 72 15.43 0.58 10.33
C ALA A 72 15.36 0.14 11.80
N ALA A 73 16.41 -0.49 12.34
CA ALA A 73 16.47 -0.94 13.73
C ALA A 73 16.36 0.21 14.74
N ILE A 74 17.01 1.34 14.48
CA ILE A 74 16.90 2.54 15.35
C ILE A 74 15.48 3.07 15.34
N GLN A 75 14.86 3.15 14.16
CA GLN A 75 13.49 3.61 14.03
C GLN A 75 12.52 2.68 14.76
N GLU A 76 12.72 1.36 14.69
CA GLU A 76 11.93 0.39 15.47
C GLU A 76 12.18 0.53 16.98
N ALA A 77 13.43 0.72 17.42
CA ALA A 77 13.76 0.90 18.83
C ALA A 77 13.16 2.19 19.42
N ASP A 78 13.21 3.30 18.67
CA ASP A 78 12.60 4.56 19.08
C ASP A 78 11.08 4.50 19.11
N ASP A 79 10.47 3.77 18.17
CA ASP A 79 9.04 3.50 18.16
C ASP A 79 8.64 2.62 19.36
N ALA A 80 9.41 1.58 19.66
CA ALA A 80 9.19 0.71 20.82
C ALA A 80 9.27 1.48 22.15
N LYS A 81 10.21 2.42 22.29
CA LYS A 81 10.30 3.31 23.47
C LYS A 81 9.06 4.19 23.61
N LEU A 82 8.52 4.71 22.51
CA LEU A 82 7.29 5.50 22.54
C LEU A 82 6.04 4.64 22.80
N ALA A 83 6.10 3.35 22.47
CA ALA A 83 5.02 2.40 22.65
C ALA A 83 5.09 1.63 23.98
N SER A 84 6.11 1.84 24.83
CA SER A 84 6.31 1.06 26.06
C SER A 84 5.13 1.15 27.03
N GLU A 85 4.49 2.31 27.11
CA GLU A 85 3.30 2.55 27.93
C GLU A 85 2.02 1.90 27.36
N LEU A 86 2.09 1.38 26.12
CA LEU A 86 0.98 0.75 25.42
C LEU A 86 1.06 -0.78 25.46
N ASN A 87 1.92 -1.37 26.30
CA ASN A 87 2.12 -2.81 26.42
C ASN A 87 0.78 -3.54 26.65
N GLU A 88 0.51 -4.54 25.82
CA GLU A 88 -0.71 -5.34 25.85
C GLU A 88 -0.96 -6.00 27.21
N GLU A 89 0.08 -6.55 27.85
CA GLU A 89 -0.07 -7.23 29.15
C GLU A 89 -0.57 -6.28 30.23
N THR A 90 0.04 -5.09 30.33
CA THR A 90 -0.35 -4.03 31.26
C THR A 90 -1.79 -3.56 31.01
N VAL A 91 -2.21 -3.55 29.74
CA VAL A 91 -3.54 -3.08 29.34
C VAL A 91 -4.58 -4.13 29.70
N LEU A 92 -4.30 -5.41 29.43
CA LEU A 92 -5.18 -6.51 29.80
C LEU A 92 -5.28 -6.70 31.33
N SER A 93 -4.21 -6.41 32.08
CA SER A 93 -4.24 -6.50 33.55
C SER A 93 -5.05 -5.38 34.21
N THR A 94 -5.20 -4.23 33.55
CA THR A 94 -5.91 -3.05 34.08
C THR A 94 -7.29 -2.86 33.46
N ASN A 95 -7.58 -3.50 32.32
CA ASN A 95 -8.86 -3.41 31.62
C ASN A 95 -9.59 -4.76 31.61
N GLN A 96 -10.41 -4.96 32.63
CA GLN A 96 -11.19 -6.19 32.81
C GLN A 96 -12.15 -6.42 31.63
N LYS A 97 -12.73 -5.36 31.05
CA LYS A 97 -13.68 -5.48 29.92
C LYS A 97 -12.97 -6.03 28.69
N LEU A 98 -11.79 -5.52 28.39
CA LEU A 98 -10.96 -6.02 27.30
C LEU A 98 -10.47 -7.45 27.58
N GLY A 99 -10.09 -7.75 28.82
CA GLY A 99 -9.72 -9.11 29.24
C GLY A 99 -10.85 -10.11 29.02
N LEU A 100 -12.09 -9.76 29.38
CA LEU A 100 -13.27 -10.60 29.15
C LEU A 100 -13.59 -10.75 27.66
N VAL A 101 -13.49 -9.67 26.87
CA VAL A 101 -13.62 -9.72 25.41
C VAL A 101 -12.60 -10.70 24.81
N CYS A 102 -11.34 -10.59 25.22
CA CYS A 102 -10.26 -11.47 24.76
C CYS A 102 -10.59 -12.95 25.05
N ALA A 103 -10.95 -13.27 26.30
CA ALA A 103 -11.31 -14.63 26.70
C ALA A 103 -12.52 -15.18 25.94
N LEU A 104 -13.57 -14.38 25.74
CA LEU A 104 -14.78 -14.81 25.02
C LEU A 104 -14.50 -15.10 23.54
N ILE A 105 -13.65 -14.31 22.88
CA ILE A 105 -13.30 -14.53 21.47
C ILE A 105 -12.41 -15.76 21.33
N GLU A 106 -11.43 -15.94 22.23
CA GLU A 106 -10.54 -17.12 22.23
C GLU A 106 -11.30 -18.43 22.50
N ASP A 107 -12.40 -18.37 23.25
CA ASP A 107 -13.32 -19.50 23.47
C ASP A 107 -14.34 -19.70 22.32
N GLY A 108 -14.40 -18.76 21.37
CA GLY A 108 -15.29 -18.82 20.21
C GLY A 108 -16.72 -18.31 20.45
N ALA A 109 -16.98 -17.68 21.60
CA ALA A 109 -18.27 -17.09 21.98
C ALA A 109 -18.47 -15.68 21.38
N TRP A 110 -18.47 -15.58 20.05
CA TRP A 110 -18.51 -14.30 19.32
C TRP A 110 -19.75 -13.45 19.66
N SER A 111 -20.93 -14.06 19.76
CA SER A 111 -22.18 -13.33 20.04
C SER A 111 -22.12 -12.56 21.37
N LEU A 112 -21.52 -13.14 22.41
CA LEU A 112 -21.31 -12.50 23.70
C LEU A 112 -20.20 -11.44 23.63
N ALA A 113 -19.09 -11.75 22.96
CA ALA A 113 -17.99 -10.81 22.76
C ALA A 113 -18.46 -9.54 22.02
N LYS A 114 -19.29 -9.70 20.98
CA LYS A 114 -19.84 -8.60 20.18
C LYS A 114 -20.60 -7.59 21.04
N ILE A 115 -21.44 -8.06 21.97
CA ILE A 115 -22.21 -7.19 22.89
C ILE A 115 -21.27 -6.28 23.71
N LEU A 116 -20.09 -6.78 24.07
CA LEU A 116 -19.10 -6.01 24.82
C LEU A 116 -18.30 -5.07 23.90
N ILE A 117 -17.88 -5.55 22.73
CA ILE A 117 -17.10 -4.77 21.77
C ILE A 117 -17.90 -3.58 21.26
N ASP A 118 -19.21 -3.72 21.03
CA ASP A 118 -20.12 -2.66 20.59
C ASP A 118 -20.20 -1.48 21.59
N ARG A 119 -19.70 -1.66 22.81
CA ARG A 119 -19.66 -0.62 23.85
C ARG A 119 -18.31 0.05 23.97
N LEU A 120 -17.31 -0.43 23.25
CA LEU A 120 -15.98 0.15 23.19
C LEU A 120 -15.90 1.14 22.02
N PRO A 121 -15.00 2.13 22.06
CA PRO A 121 -14.73 2.97 20.90
C PRO A 121 -14.32 2.13 19.69
N GLU A 122 -14.59 2.66 18.50
CA GLU A 122 -14.25 2.02 17.23
C GLU A 122 -12.79 1.56 17.21
N TYR A 123 -12.56 0.29 16.82
CA TYR A 123 -11.26 -0.38 16.80
C TYR A 123 -10.48 -0.44 18.12
N TYR A 124 -11.01 0.06 19.25
CA TYR A 124 -10.27 0.09 20.52
C TYR A 124 -9.76 -1.30 20.92
N ALA A 125 -10.63 -2.32 20.84
CA ALA A 125 -10.29 -3.67 21.29
C ALA A 125 -9.12 -4.28 20.50
N VAL A 126 -9.15 -4.15 19.17
CA VAL A 126 -8.12 -4.69 18.27
C VAL A 126 -6.84 -3.83 18.24
N GLN A 127 -6.93 -2.55 18.58
CA GLN A 127 -5.76 -1.67 18.78
C GLN A 127 -5.07 -1.90 20.12
N ALA A 128 -5.86 -2.24 21.15
CA ALA A 128 -5.36 -2.41 22.50
C ALA A 128 -4.78 -3.80 22.76
N SER A 129 -5.21 -4.81 21.99
CA SER A 129 -4.76 -6.20 22.13
C SER A 129 -4.59 -6.87 20.77
N THR A 130 -3.36 -7.31 20.48
CA THR A 130 -3.07 -8.11 19.28
C THR A 130 -3.72 -9.48 19.38
N ARG A 131 -3.88 -10.03 20.59
CA ARG A 131 -4.63 -11.29 20.82
C ARG A 131 -6.07 -11.18 20.35
N VAL A 132 -6.76 -10.10 20.70
CA VAL A 132 -8.14 -9.85 20.23
C VAL A 132 -8.18 -9.75 18.71
N SER A 133 -7.29 -8.97 18.10
CA SER A 133 -7.20 -8.84 16.64
C SER A 133 -6.98 -10.19 15.95
N ASN A 134 -6.06 -11.00 16.47
CA ASN A 134 -5.72 -12.32 15.94
C ASN A 134 -6.87 -13.32 16.12
N ALA A 135 -7.51 -13.34 17.29
CA ALA A 135 -8.60 -14.26 17.57
C ALA A 135 -9.83 -13.97 16.69
N ILE A 136 -10.18 -12.69 16.45
CA ILE A 136 -11.23 -12.32 15.48
C ILE A 136 -10.83 -12.76 14.06
N SER A 137 -9.58 -12.53 13.68
CA SER A 137 -9.07 -12.93 12.37
C SER A 137 -9.15 -14.45 12.17
N ASP A 138 -8.84 -15.25 13.20
CA ASP A 138 -8.93 -16.71 13.16
C ASP A 138 -10.38 -17.19 13.02
N LEU A 139 -11.34 -16.53 13.68
CA LEU A 139 -12.76 -16.84 13.48
C LEU A 139 -13.19 -16.59 12.03
N ILE A 140 -12.70 -15.52 11.40
CA ILE A 140 -12.92 -15.26 9.96
C ILE A 140 -12.26 -16.36 9.12
N GLY A 141 -11.01 -16.72 9.43
CA GLY A 141 -10.29 -17.78 8.72
C GLY A 141 -11.03 -19.11 8.76
N GLN A 142 -11.54 -19.50 9.92
CA GLN A 142 -12.33 -20.72 10.10
C GLN A 142 -13.65 -20.69 9.31
N SER A 143 -14.34 -19.54 9.27
CA SER A 143 -15.62 -19.42 8.58
C SER A 143 -15.48 -19.48 7.06
N ILE A 144 -14.38 -18.94 6.49
CA ILE A 144 -14.14 -18.95 5.04
C ILE A 144 -13.44 -20.22 4.53
N GLU A 145 -12.81 -21.02 5.39
CA GLU A 145 -11.90 -22.11 4.99
C GLU A 145 -12.52 -23.08 3.98
N LYS A 146 -13.71 -23.61 4.30
CA LYS A 146 -14.38 -24.60 3.45
C LYS A 146 -14.80 -24.01 2.10
N PHE A 147 -15.26 -22.76 2.12
CA PHE A 147 -15.69 -22.07 0.90
C PHE A 147 -14.49 -21.69 0.03
N TYR A 148 -13.38 -21.26 0.64
CA TYR A 148 -12.11 -21.04 -0.04
C TYR A 148 -11.64 -22.32 -0.75
N LEU A 149 -11.66 -23.47 -0.07
CA LEU A 149 -11.31 -24.74 -0.69
C LEU A 149 -12.26 -25.07 -1.86
N ALA A 150 -13.57 -24.87 -1.70
CA ALA A 150 -14.53 -25.16 -2.76
C ALA A 150 -14.40 -24.26 -4.01
N LYS A 151 -14.04 -22.97 -3.84
CA LYS A 151 -14.02 -21.98 -4.94
C LYS A 151 -12.65 -21.74 -5.55
N CYS A 152 -11.60 -21.78 -4.73
CA CYS A 152 -10.26 -21.37 -5.12
C CYS A 152 -9.27 -22.54 -5.19
N SER A 153 -9.61 -23.71 -4.60
CA SER A 153 -8.75 -24.90 -4.68
C SER A 153 -9.16 -25.78 -5.86
N ASN A 154 -8.75 -25.41 -7.08
CA ASN A 154 -8.79 -26.33 -8.21
C ASN A 154 -7.37 -26.87 -8.49
N LYS A 155 -7.18 -28.19 -8.31
CA LYS A 155 -6.01 -29.02 -8.66
C LYS A 155 -4.71 -28.86 -7.84
N LEU A 156 -4.80 -28.90 -6.51
CA LEU A 156 -3.67 -29.27 -5.66
C LEU A 156 -3.97 -30.56 -4.87
N GLU A 157 -4.59 -31.54 -5.53
CA GLU A 157 -4.93 -32.83 -4.92
C GLU A 157 -3.69 -33.68 -4.54
N ASP A 158 -2.47 -33.30 -4.93
CA ASP A 158 -1.25 -34.11 -4.73
C ASP A 158 -0.29 -33.65 -3.63
N LEU A 159 -0.65 -32.65 -2.81
CA LEU A 159 0.13 -32.38 -1.60
C LEU A 159 -0.70 -32.73 -0.38
N ASN A 160 -0.61 -34.02 0.00
CA ASN A 160 -0.96 -34.55 1.32
C ASN A 160 -0.14 -33.83 2.41
N LEU A 161 -0.51 -32.58 2.69
CA LEU A 161 -0.12 -31.90 3.90
C LEU A 161 -1.01 -32.48 5.00
N ASN A 162 -0.44 -33.44 5.72
CA ASN A 162 -0.99 -33.99 6.95
C ASN A 162 -0.99 -32.87 8.01
N VAL A 163 -1.86 -31.88 7.82
CA VAL A 163 -2.10 -30.82 8.81
C VAL A 163 -2.85 -31.51 9.93
N LYS A 164 -2.19 -31.63 11.09
CA LYS A 164 -2.85 -32.02 12.35
C LYS A 164 -4.13 -31.19 12.46
N ARG A 165 -5.28 -31.85 12.35
CA ARG A 165 -6.58 -31.24 12.59
C ARG A 165 -6.61 -30.91 14.08
N ASP A 166 -6.29 -29.68 14.43
CA ASP A 166 -6.63 -29.17 15.74
C ASP A 166 -8.15 -29.34 15.91
N ALA A 167 -8.54 -29.85 17.07
CA ALA A 167 -9.93 -30.13 17.39
C ALA A 167 -10.78 -28.89 17.06
N VAL A 168 -11.77 -29.07 16.17
CA VAL A 168 -12.70 -28.01 15.77
C VAL A 168 -13.38 -27.50 17.03
N ARG A 169 -12.90 -26.37 17.55
CA ARG A 169 -13.66 -25.58 18.52
C ARG A 169 -14.92 -25.15 17.78
N THR A 170 -16.08 -25.40 18.38
CA THR A 170 -17.38 -24.99 17.84
C THR A 170 -17.41 -23.47 17.78
N SER A 171 -16.98 -22.89 16.66
CA SER A 171 -17.05 -21.45 16.42
C SER A 171 -18.52 -21.04 16.34
N SER A 172 -18.94 -20.03 17.11
CA SER A 172 -20.31 -19.51 17.02
C SER A 172 -20.57 -18.65 15.77
N VAL A 173 -19.61 -18.59 14.84
CA VAL A 173 -19.73 -17.85 13.57
C VAL A 173 -20.17 -18.82 12.49
N ASP A 174 -21.21 -18.44 11.75
CA ASP A 174 -21.75 -19.28 10.70
C ASP A 174 -20.73 -19.49 9.57
N PRO A 175 -20.54 -20.73 9.08
CA PRO A 175 -19.62 -21.00 8.00
C PRO A 175 -20.15 -20.41 6.69
N VAL A 176 -19.25 -19.80 5.90
CA VAL A 176 -19.59 -19.26 4.58
C VAL A 176 -19.89 -20.40 3.61
N ARG A 177 -21.02 -20.32 2.90
CA ARG A 177 -21.42 -21.31 1.88
C ARG A 177 -21.76 -20.69 0.53
N SER A 178 -21.95 -19.38 0.48
CA SER A 178 -22.31 -18.62 -0.71
C SER A 178 -21.61 -17.26 -0.74
N TRP A 179 -21.68 -16.59 -1.90
CA TRP A 179 -21.19 -15.22 -2.04
C TRP A 179 -21.95 -14.21 -1.14
N ALA A 180 -23.22 -14.46 -0.87
CA ALA A 180 -24.02 -13.65 0.06
C ALA A 180 -23.59 -13.85 1.52
N ASP A 181 -23.18 -15.06 1.91
CA ASP A 181 -22.63 -15.32 3.24
C ASP A 181 -21.26 -14.64 3.40
N LEU A 182 -20.44 -14.66 2.33
CA LEU A 182 -19.16 -13.95 2.30
C LEU A 182 -19.37 -12.43 2.45
N ALA A 183 -20.38 -11.86 1.80
CA ALA A 183 -20.75 -10.45 2.01
C ALA A 183 -21.24 -10.19 3.45
N SER A 184 -21.99 -11.13 4.03
CA SER A 184 -22.46 -11.04 5.43
C SER A 184 -21.33 -11.06 6.47
N LEU A 185 -20.13 -11.55 6.12
CA LEU A 185 -18.95 -11.48 7.00
C LEU A 185 -18.47 -10.05 7.28
N THR A 186 -18.95 -9.05 6.55
CA THR A 186 -18.74 -7.64 6.91
C THR A 186 -19.14 -7.33 8.36
N SER A 187 -20.17 -8.02 8.88
CA SER A 187 -20.57 -7.95 10.29
C SER A 187 -19.48 -8.33 11.29
N ILE A 188 -18.41 -9.01 10.87
CA ILE A 188 -17.22 -9.33 11.69
C ILE A 188 -15.99 -8.57 11.19
N LEU A 189 -15.79 -8.49 9.86
CA LEU A 189 -14.63 -7.86 9.24
C LEU A 189 -14.44 -6.41 9.68
N TRP A 190 -15.53 -5.65 9.88
CA TRP A 190 -15.45 -4.26 10.34
C TRP A 190 -14.89 -4.08 11.75
N TYR A 191 -14.86 -5.12 12.60
CA TYR A 191 -14.22 -5.02 13.91
C TYR A 191 -12.69 -5.13 13.84
N VAL A 192 -12.17 -5.83 12.84
CA VAL A 192 -10.72 -6.00 12.65
C VAL A 192 -10.15 -4.95 11.70
N GLY A 193 -10.87 -4.63 10.62
CA GLY A 193 -10.44 -3.71 9.57
C GLY A 193 -9.15 -4.21 8.89
N PRO A 194 -8.20 -3.32 8.55
CA PRO A 194 -6.97 -3.69 7.84
C PRO A 194 -6.03 -4.60 8.65
N ARG A 195 -6.25 -4.74 9.96
CA ARG A 195 -5.42 -5.61 10.84
C ARG A 195 -5.55 -7.10 10.52
N LEU A 196 -6.49 -7.48 9.65
CA LEU A 196 -6.54 -8.83 9.08
C LEU A 196 -5.21 -9.20 8.42
N ALA A 197 -4.43 -8.21 7.95
CA ALA A 197 -3.11 -8.41 7.35
C ALA A 197 -2.08 -9.02 8.30
N TYR A 198 -2.25 -8.88 9.63
CA TYR A 198 -1.42 -9.59 10.62
C TYR A 198 -1.62 -11.11 10.58
N ARG A 199 -2.64 -11.60 9.85
CA ARG A 199 -2.82 -12.98 9.45
C ARG A 199 -2.72 -13.10 7.92
N PRO A 200 -1.50 -13.10 7.34
CA PRO A 200 -1.31 -13.03 5.89
C PRO A 200 -2.05 -14.12 5.12
N LEU A 201 -2.07 -15.36 5.63
CA LEU A 201 -2.78 -16.47 4.99
C LEU A 201 -4.28 -16.22 4.87
N ILE A 202 -4.89 -15.65 5.91
CA ILE A 202 -6.34 -15.37 5.94
C ILE A 202 -6.65 -14.21 4.99
N MET A 203 -5.82 -13.15 5.01
CA MET A 203 -5.93 -12.04 4.07
C MET A 203 -5.82 -12.53 2.62
N THR A 204 -4.82 -13.35 2.29
CA THR A 204 -4.66 -13.90 0.93
C THR A 204 -5.84 -14.78 0.52
N LYS A 205 -6.39 -15.62 1.42
CA LYS A 205 -7.60 -16.41 1.13
C LYS A 205 -8.81 -15.52 0.85
N LEU A 206 -8.98 -14.44 1.61
CA LEU A 206 -10.05 -13.46 1.39
C LEU A 206 -9.90 -12.77 0.04
N VAL A 207 -8.70 -12.27 -0.29
CA VAL A 207 -8.42 -11.63 -1.59
C VAL A 207 -8.76 -12.58 -2.73
N ARG A 208 -8.27 -13.84 -2.68
CA ARG A 208 -8.54 -14.86 -3.70
C ARG A 208 -10.02 -15.19 -3.84
N LEU A 209 -10.77 -15.26 -2.72
CA LEU A 209 -12.23 -15.46 -2.76
C LEU A 209 -12.93 -14.30 -3.48
N ILE A 210 -12.55 -13.06 -3.18
CA ILE A 210 -13.12 -11.88 -3.84
C ILE A 210 -12.73 -11.87 -5.33
N THR A 211 -11.51 -12.25 -5.68
CA THR A 211 -11.10 -12.42 -7.08
C THR A 211 -11.94 -13.51 -7.78
N ALA A 212 -12.17 -14.64 -7.13
CA ALA A 212 -13.02 -15.71 -7.66
C ALA A 212 -14.46 -15.25 -7.85
N PHE A 213 -15.00 -14.45 -6.92
CA PHE A 213 -16.32 -13.83 -7.07
C PHE A 213 -16.39 -12.99 -8.35
N TYR A 214 -15.44 -12.07 -8.58
CA TYR A 214 -15.43 -11.21 -9.76
C TYR A 214 -15.16 -11.97 -11.07
N ARG A 215 -14.47 -13.12 -11.02
CA ARG A 215 -14.34 -14.02 -12.18
C ARG A 215 -15.66 -14.67 -12.58
N GLU A 216 -16.51 -14.98 -11.60
CA GLU A 216 -17.83 -15.59 -11.84
C GLU A 216 -18.90 -14.57 -12.24
N GLN A 217 -18.69 -13.27 -11.98
CA GLN A 217 -19.67 -12.24 -12.34
C GLN A 217 -19.74 -12.00 -13.85
N PRO A 218 -20.94 -11.73 -14.40
CA PRO A 218 -21.06 -11.28 -15.78
C PRO A 218 -20.38 -9.93 -15.94
N LYS A 219 -19.66 -9.75 -17.06
CA LYS A 219 -19.04 -8.48 -17.42
C LYS A 219 -20.08 -7.57 -18.06
N GLY A 220 -20.11 -6.31 -17.63
CA GLY A 220 -20.88 -5.26 -18.27
C GLY A 220 -20.34 -4.87 -19.65
N PRO A 221 -21.02 -3.96 -20.37
CA PRO A 221 -20.65 -3.53 -21.72
C PRO A 221 -19.26 -2.89 -21.81
N ASP A 222 -18.82 -2.25 -20.73
CA ASP A 222 -17.52 -1.59 -20.57
C ASP A 222 -16.46 -2.51 -19.95
N GLY A 223 -16.78 -3.80 -19.76
CA GLY A 223 -15.93 -4.78 -19.10
C GLY A 223 -15.92 -4.68 -17.57
N SER A 224 -16.66 -3.74 -16.97
CA SER A 224 -16.77 -3.62 -15.51
C SER A 224 -17.62 -4.75 -14.92
N PRO A 225 -17.42 -5.11 -13.63
CA PRO A 225 -18.26 -6.11 -12.98
C PRO A 225 -19.70 -5.61 -12.86
N ALA A 226 -20.68 -6.51 -13.04
CA ALA A 226 -22.08 -6.17 -12.83
C ALA A 226 -22.34 -5.62 -11.42
N ASP A 227 -23.08 -4.51 -11.35
CA ASP A 227 -23.49 -3.94 -10.06
C ASP A 227 -24.52 -4.85 -9.39
N SER A 228 -24.23 -5.21 -8.14
CA SER A 228 -25.12 -5.96 -7.26
C SER A 228 -24.82 -5.59 -5.80
N PRO A 229 -25.76 -5.82 -4.87
CA PRO A 229 -25.50 -5.57 -3.45
C PRO A 229 -24.25 -6.31 -2.95
N VAL A 230 -24.05 -7.56 -3.38
CA VAL A 230 -22.88 -8.37 -3.03
C VAL A 230 -21.60 -7.76 -3.61
N ALA A 231 -21.61 -7.34 -4.88
CA ALA A 231 -20.44 -6.71 -5.51
C ALA A 231 -20.04 -5.40 -4.81
N ARG A 232 -21.01 -4.56 -4.44
CA ARG A 232 -20.75 -3.35 -3.65
C ARG A 232 -20.11 -3.68 -2.30
N THR A 233 -20.63 -4.68 -1.59
CA THR A 233 -20.02 -5.14 -0.33
C THR A 233 -18.61 -5.68 -0.53
N MET A 234 -18.34 -6.43 -1.61
CA MET A 234 -16.98 -6.87 -1.92
C MET A 234 -16.04 -5.69 -2.17
N MET A 235 -16.50 -4.66 -2.88
CA MET A 235 -15.74 -3.43 -3.08
C MET A 235 -15.45 -2.71 -1.76
N ASP A 236 -16.44 -2.63 -0.86
CA ASP A 236 -16.24 -2.06 0.47
C ASP A 236 -15.17 -2.83 1.26
N ILE A 237 -15.16 -4.17 1.19
CA ILE A 237 -14.12 -4.99 1.82
C ILE A 237 -12.73 -4.70 1.22
N VAL A 238 -12.66 -4.51 -0.10
CA VAL A 238 -11.41 -4.16 -0.77
C VAL A 238 -10.87 -2.81 -0.27
N ASP A 239 -11.75 -1.81 -0.17
CA ASP A 239 -11.41 -0.44 0.22
C ASP A 239 -11.03 -0.30 1.71
N GLU A 240 -11.77 -0.95 2.59
CA GLU A 240 -11.65 -0.79 4.05
C GLU A 240 -10.68 -1.79 4.70
N VAL A 241 -10.43 -2.94 4.07
CA VAL A 241 -9.65 -4.04 4.66
C VAL A 241 -8.43 -4.38 3.81
N VAL A 242 -8.64 -4.72 2.53
CA VAL A 242 -7.59 -5.33 1.70
C VAL A 242 -6.50 -4.34 1.33
N VAL A 243 -6.86 -3.23 0.68
CA VAL A 243 -5.90 -2.22 0.18
C VAL A 243 -5.13 -1.58 1.33
N PRO A 244 -5.76 -1.02 2.38
CA PRO A 244 -5.03 -0.48 3.53
C PRO A 244 -4.27 -1.57 4.31
N GLY A 245 -4.75 -2.81 4.29
CA GLY A 245 -4.08 -3.96 4.91
C GLY A 245 -2.70 -4.25 4.34
N LEU A 246 -2.43 -3.90 3.07
CA LEU A 246 -1.09 -4.03 2.48
C LEU A 246 -0.02 -3.29 3.31
N SER A 247 -0.37 -2.13 3.88
CA SER A 247 0.53 -1.36 4.78
C SER A 247 0.89 -2.09 6.06
N LEU A 248 0.06 -3.05 6.49
CA LEU A 248 0.25 -3.81 7.72
C LEU A 248 0.79 -5.21 7.47
N SER A 249 0.99 -5.59 6.20
CA SER A 249 1.64 -6.84 5.82
C SER A 249 3.15 -6.63 5.70
N ASP A 250 3.94 -7.29 6.55
CA ASP A 250 5.40 -7.19 6.51
C ASP A 250 5.94 -7.68 5.16
N TYR A 251 6.52 -6.76 4.36
CA TYR A 251 7.20 -7.01 3.06
C TYR A 251 6.56 -8.11 2.19
N ASN A 252 5.25 -8.08 1.99
CA ASN A 252 4.53 -9.16 1.32
C ASN A 252 4.28 -8.88 -0.17
N THR A 253 5.31 -9.11 -1.00
CA THR A 253 5.22 -8.97 -2.46
C THR A 253 4.16 -9.92 -3.07
N GLY A 254 3.98 -11.10 -2.48
CA GLY A 254 2.95 -12.05 -2.92
C GLY A 254 1.53 -11.52 -2.73
N LEU A 255 1.25 -10.87 -1.59
CA LEU A 255 -0.03 -10.21 -1.36
C LEU A 255 -0.25 -9.04 -2.33
N SER A 256 0.79 -8.26 -2.64
CA SER A 256 0.72 -7.18 -3.63
C SER A 256 0.23 -7.68 -5.01
N GLU A 257 0.79 -8.79 -5.50
CA GLU A 257 0.37 -9.39 -6.78
C GLU A 257 -1.04 -10.03 -6.74
N GLU A 258 -1.45 -10.61 -5.60
CA GLU A 258 -2.82 -11.10 -5.42
C GLU A 258 -3.84 -9.94 -5.42
N ILE A 259 -3.49 -8.82 -4.77
CA ILE A 259 -4.30 -7.59 -4.79
C ILE A 259 -4.35 -7.04 -6.22
N TRP A 260 -3.23 -6.98 -6.94
CA TRP A 260 -3.22 -6.56 -8.34
C TRP A 260 -4.18 -7.40 -9.20
N THR A 261 -4.09 -8.72 -9.09
CA THR A 261 -4.96 -9.67 -9.82
C THR A 261 -6.44 -9.40 -9.56
N LEU A 262 -6.79 -8.99 -8.33
CA LEU A 262 -8.14 -8.54 -7.99
C LEU A 262 -8.47 -7.18 -8.62
N LEU A 263 -7.60 -6.19 -8.48
CA LEU A 263 -7.86 -4.82 -8.95
C LEU A 263 -7.97 -4.73 -10.48
N GLN A 264 -7.39 -5.66 -11.24
CA GLN A 264 -7.54 -5.74 -12.70
C GLN A 264 -8.99 -5.93 -13.17
N PHE A 265 -9.91 -6.38 -12.30
CA PHE A 265 -11.33 -6.43 -12.61
C PHE A 265 -11.99 -5.05 -12.60
N PHE A 266 -11.35 -4.04 -12.04
CA PHE A 266 -11.92 -2.70 -11.89
C PHE A 266 -11.38 -1.73 -12.94
N PRO A 267 -12.24 -0.87 -13.51
CA PRO A 267 -11.77 0.24 -14.33
C PRO A 267 -10.84 1.14 -13.50
N TYR A 268 -9.88 1.78 -14.18
CA TYR A 268 -8.86 2.61 -13.52
C TYR A 268 -9.46 3.70 -12.60
N THR A 269 -10.65 4.21 -12.94
CA THR A 269 -11.37 5.21 -12.13
C THR A 269 -11.72 4.70 -10.74
N LEU A 270 -12.12 3.43 -10.60
CA LEU A 270 -12.39 2.83 -9.30
C LEU A 270 -11.08 2.53 -8.56
N ARG A 271 -10.05 2.00 -9.25
CA ARG A 271 -8.73 1.75 -8.65
C ARG A 271 -8.13 3.03 -8.06
N TYR A 272 -8.18 4.14 -8.79
CA TYR A 272 -7.61 5.41 -8.33
C TYR A 272 -8.40 6.03 -7.17
N ARG A 273 -9.71 5.77 -7.09
CA ARG A 273 -10.51 6.13 -5.90
C ARG A 273 -10.06 5.35 -4.67
N LEU A 274 -9.81 4.04 -4.80
CA LEU A 274 -9.26 3.22 -3.71
C LEU A 274 -7.91 3.76 -3.23
N TYR A 275 -7.00 4.13 -4.16
CA TYR A 275 -5.70 4.69 -3.79
C TYR A 275 -5.83 6.04 -3.08
N GLY A 276 -6.72 6.91 -3.54
CA GLY A 276 -7.01 8.17 -2.85
C GLY A 276 -7.61 7.97 -1.46
N HIS A 277 -8.52 7.01 -1.31
CA HIS A 277 -9.10 6.71 -0.02
C HIS A 277 -8.08 6.07 0.93
N TRP A 278 -7.17 5.23 0.42
CA TRP A 278 -6.04 4.71 1.18
C TRP A 278 -5.16 5.84 1.75
N LYS A 279 -4.83 6.83 0.90
CA LYS A 279 -4.01 7.99 1.29
C LYS A 279 -4.69 8.89 2.32
N TYR A 280 -5.93 9.30 2.06
CA TYR A 280 -6.58 10.37 2.81
C TYR A 280 -7.58 9.91 3.87
N GLY A 281 -8.23 8.75 3.69
CA GLY A 281 -9.19 8.21 4.66
C GLY A 281 -8.55 7.17 5.56
N ASN A 282 -8.17 6.03 4.99
CA ASN A 282 -7.70 4.85 5.74
C ASN A 282 -6.46 5.15 6.59
N THR A 283 -5.49 5.90 6.06
CA THR A 283 -4.28 6.30 6.80
C THR A 283 -4.62 7.12 8.05
N ILE A 284 -5.64 7.99 7.99
CA ILE A 284 -6.05 8.81 9.13
C ILE A 284 -6.86 7.97 10.13
N ARG A 285 -7.76 7.12 9.62
CA ARG A 285 -8.67 6.29 10.43
C ARG A 285 -7.94 5.17 11.18
N HIS A 286 -6.84 4.65 10.64
CA HIS A 286 -6.08 3.54 11.22
C HIS A 286 -4.68 3.99 11.68
N PRO A 287 -4.47 4.18 13.00
CA PRO A 287 -3.22 4.75 13.51
C PRO A 287 -1.96 3.94 13.15
N GLU A 288 -2.05 2.62 13.07
CA GLU A 288 -0.95 1.72 12.71
C GLU A 288 -0.52 1.91 11.26
N VAL A 289 -1.48 2.11 10.33
CA VAL A 289 -1.19 2.46 8.94
C VAL A 289 -0.43 3.78 8.89
N ASN A 290 -0.84 4.77 9.69
CA ASN A 290 -0.17 6.06 9.80
C ASN A 290 1.27 5.96 10.37
N ILE A 291 1.48 5.07 11.35
CA ILE A 291 2.82 4.82 11.91
C ILE A 291 3.72 4.18 10.85
N VAL A 292 3.23 3.16 10.13
CA VAL A 292 3.98 2.52 9.05
C VAL A 292 4.29 3.52 7.94
N ARG A 293 3.32 4.34 7.54
CA ARG A 293 3.51 5.45 6.61
C ARG A 293 4.67 6.35 7.04
N GLY A 294 4.69 6.77 8.31
CA GLY A 294 5.78 7.57 8.87
C GLY A 294 7.14 6.86 8.79
N LYS A 295 7.17 5.55 9.13
CA LYS A 295 8.38 4.73 9.06
C LYS A 295 8.92 4.65 7.63
N VAL A 296 8.05 4.33 6.67
CA VAL A 296 8.36 4.23 5.24
C VAL A 296 8.86 5.56 4.69
N LEU A 297 8.24 6.68 5.06
CA LEU A 297 8.69 8.01 4.63
C LEU A 297 10.12 8.29 5.10
N GLY A 298 10.42 8.04 6.39
CA GLY A 298 11.76 8.17 6.93
C GLY A 298 12.77 7.34 6.13
N ARG A 299 12.49 6.05 5.95
CA ARG A 299 13.37 5.12 5.21
C ARG A 299 13.55 5.53 3.75
N THR A 300 12.51 6.05 3.10
CA THR A 300 12.56 6.56 1.72
C THR A 300 13.51 7.75 1.62
N LYS A 301 13.44 8.70 2.58
CA LYS A 301 14.40 9.82 2.67
C LYS A 301 15.85 9.33 2.77
N TYR A 302 16.10 8.27 3.54
CA TYR A 302 17.43 7.68 3.63
C TYR A 302 17.90 7.10 2.29
N VAL A 303 17.03 6.35 1.61
CA VAL A 303 17.33 5.67 0.34
C VAL A 303 17.61 6.70 -0.76
N LEU A 304 16.72 7.68 -0.96
CA LEU A 304 16.88 8.65 -2.05
C LEU A 304 18.09 9.57 -1.86
N LYS A 305 18.46 9.93 -0.62
CA LYS A 305 19.70 10.67 -0.35
C LYS A 305 20.99 9.94 -0.74
N ARG A 306 20.91 8.61 -0.91
CA ARG A 306 22.04 7.74 -1.25
C ARG A 306 21.87 7.09 -2.62
N LEU A 307 20.82 7.45 -3.37
CA LEU A 307 20.54 6.89 -4.67
C LEU A 307 21.36 7.63 -5.74
N SER A 308 22.28 6.91 -6.38
CA SER A 308 23.11 7.37 -7.48
C SER A 308 23.22 6.28 -8.54
N LYS A 309 23.86 6.57 -9.67
CA LYS A 309 24.16 5.57 -10.71
C LYS A 309 24.97 4.38 -10.17
N GLU A 310 25.83 4.61 -9.19
CA GLU A 310 26.69 3.57 -8.61
C GLU A 310 25.94 2.72 -7.58
N THR A 311 25.05 3.32 -6.80
CA THR A 311 24.35 2.67 -5.69
C THR A 311 22.97 2.12 -6.07
N VAL A 312 22.50 2.39 -7.29
CA VAL A 312 21.16 2.03 -7.82
C VAL A 312 20.79 0.57 -7.58
N ARG A 313 21.76 -0.34 -7.69
CA ARG A 313 21.51 -1.77 -7.48
C ARG A 313 21.14 -2.08 -6.03
N VAL A 314 21.79 -1.45 -5.05
CA VAL A 314 21.55 -1.71 -3.62
C VAL A 314 20.39 -0.87 -3.12
N MET A 315 20.42 0.44 -3.38
CA MET A 315 19.37 1.38 -2.95
C MET A 315 18.05 1.13 -3.66
N GLY A 316 18.07 0.75 -4.94
CA GLY A 316 16.86 0.40 -5.68
C GLY A 316 16.14 -0.82 -5.09
N ARG A 317 16.87 -1.83 -4.59
CA ARG A 317 16.24 -2.97 -3.88
C ARG A 317 15.55 -2.51 -2.59
N GLN A 318 16.19 -1.63 -1.82
CA GLN A 318 15.58 -1.09 -0.60
C GLN A 318 14.35 -0.24 -0.93
N LEU A 319 14.41 0.55 -2.01
CA LEU A 319 13.27 1.31 -2.51
C LEU A 319 12.10 0.39 -2.87
N GLY A 320 12.34 -0.70 -3.62
CA GLY A 320 11.33 -1.70 -3.95
C GLY A 320 10.69 -2.32 -2.71
N LYS A 321 11.51 -2.75 -1.73
CA LYS A 321 11.01 -3.26 -0.44
C LYS A 321 10.06 -2.27 0.27
N LEU A 322 10.34 -0.97 0.20
CA LEU A 322 9.47 0.07 0.77
C LEU A 322 8.18 0.25 -0.04
N CYS A 323 8.26 0.19 -1.37
CA CYS A 323 7.09 0.24 -2.25
C CYS A 323 6.13 -0.92 -2.01
N HIS A 324 6.63 -2.12 -1.70
CA HIS A 324 5.78 -3.27 -1.38
C HIS A 324 4.96 -3.11 -0.08
N ILE A 325 5.31 -2.14 0.78
CA ILE A 325 4.58 -1.86 2.03
C ILE A 325 3.60 -0.71 1.82
N HIS A 326 4.11 0.45 1.40
CA HIS A 326 3.31 1.67 1.32
C HIS A 326 3.75 2.54 0.13
N PRO A 327 3.39 2.15 -1.10
CA PRO A 327 3.89 2.73 -2.34
C PRO A 327 3.52 4.20 -2.52
N ILE A 328 2.32 4.61 -2.10
CA ILE A 328 1.84 6.00 -2.22
C ILE A 328 2.81 6.97 -1.54
N THR A 329 3.24 6.67 -0.31
CA THR A 329 4.19 7.50 0.44
C THR A 329 5.57 7.54 -0.20
N VAL A 330 6.01 6.40 -0.74
CA VAL A 330 7.30 6.34 -1.44
C VAL A 330 7.26 7.22 -2.67
N PHE A 331 6.21 7.10 -3.50
CA PHE A 331 6.08 7.84 -4.74
C PHE A 331 5.82 9.33 -4.51
N ASP A 332 5.02 9.72 -3.53
CA ASP A 332 4.84 11.13 -3.17
C ASP A 332 6.18 11.81 -2.89
N TYR A 333 7.01 11.18 -2.04
CA TYR A 333 8.31 11.75 -1.72
C TYR A 333 9.28 11.65 -2.90
N LEU A 334 9.34 10.52 -3.61
CA LEU A 334 10.21 10.31 -4.76
C LEU A 334 9.95 11.31 -5.88
N LEU A 335 8.67 11.50 -6.25
CA LEU A 335 8.28 12.46 -7.28
C LEU A 335 8.63 13.89 -6.87
N SER A 336 8.51 14.23 -5.58
CA SER A 336 8.97 15.55 -5.08
C SER A 336 10.47 15.76 -5.26
N GLN A 337 11.28 14.71 -5.06
CA GLN A 337 12.74 14.80 -5.21
C GLN A 337 13.13 14.90 -6.68
N VAL A 338 12.51 14.11 -7.56
CA VAL A 338 12.79 14.15 -9.00
C VAL A 338 12.41 15.51 -9.61
N GLN A 339 11.31 16.11 -9.16
CA GLN A 339 10.91 17.46 -9.59
C GLN A 339 11.89 18.57 -9.18
N THR A 340 12.77 18.29 -8.23
CA THR A 340 13.78 19.23 -7.72
C THR A 340 15.17 18.92 -8.27
N PHE A 341 15.47 17.66 -8.55
CA PHE A 341 16.81 17.16 -8.89
C PHE A 341 16.79 16.26 -10.14
N ASP A 342 16.99 16.85 -11.32
CA ASP A 342 16.93 16.14 -12.60
C ASP A 342 17.95 14.99 -12.73
N ASN A 343 19.11 15.11 -12.07
CA ASN A 343 20.14 14.07 -12.04
C ASN A 343 19.67 12.78 -11.36
N LEU A 344 18.58 12.83 -10.59
CA LEU A 344 17.98 11.68 -9.92
C LEU A 344 17.06 10.86 -10.84
N ILE A 345 16.64 11.41 -12.00
CA ILE A 345 15.69 10.75 -12.92
C ILE A 345 16.18 9.35 -13.32
N GLN A 346 17.40 9.25 -13.87
CA GLN A 346 17.91 7.96 -14.39
C GLN A 346 18.10 6.91 -13.28
N PRO A 347 18.76 7.22 -12.13
CA PRO A 347 18.83 6.28 -11.01
C PRO A 347 17.46 5.84 -10.49
N VAL A 348 16.47 6.73 -10.47
CA VAL A 348 15.10 6.39 -10.09
C VAL A 348 14.51 5.40 -11.09
N VAL A 349 14.51 5.73 -12.39
CA VAL A 349 13.96 4.88 -13.45
C VAL A 349 14.59 3.49 -13.41
N GLU A 350 15.89 3.37 -13.18
CA GLU A 350 16.58 2.09 -13.01
C GLU A 350 16.21 1.32 -11.74
N SER A 351 15.85 2.01 -10.67
CA SER A 351 15.41 1.41 -9.41
C SER A 351 14.00 0.81 -9.51
N LEU A 352 13.14 1.34 -10.39
CA LEU A 352 11.75 0.88 -10.53
C LEU A 352 11.62 -0.56 -11.08
N LYS A 353 12.71 -1.19 -11.53
CA LYS A 353 12.71 -2.59 -11.97
C LYS A 353 12.37 -3.60 -10.88
N PHE A 354 12.39 -3.18 -9.62
CA PHE A 354 12.03 -4.00 -8.46
C PHE A 354 10.56 -3.86 -8.06
N LEU A 355 9.75 -3.12 -8.83
CA LEU A 355 8.35 -2.91 -8.55
C LEU A 355 7.43 -4.01 -9.09
N THR A 356 6.30 -4.18 -8.43
CA THR A 356 5.16 -5.00 -8.89
C THR A 356 4.26 -4.24 -9.86
N ASN A 357 3.33 -4.94 -10.51
CA ASN A 357 2.35 -4.30 -11.39
C ASN A 357 1.42 -3.35 -10.61
N LEU A 358 1.05 -3.72 -9.37
CA LEU A 358 0.27 -2.85 -8.48
C LEU A 358 0.97 -1.50 -8.26
N GLU A 359 2.26 -1.55 -7.99
CA GLU A 359 3.05 -0.35 -7.72
C GLU A 359 3.19 0.55 -8.95
N PHE A 360 3.29 0.00 -10.16
CA PHE A 360 3.29 0.81 -11.38
C PHE A 360 1.96 1.53 -11.62
N ASP A 361 0.84 0.88 -11.30
CA ASP A 361 -0.47 1.50 -11.37
C ASP A 361 -0.61 2.64 -10.34
N ILE A 362 -0.19 2.40 -9.10
CA ILE A 362 -0.18 3.41 -8.04
C ILE A 362 0.78 4.56 -8.38
N LEU A 363 1.93 4.28 -9.01
CA LEU A 363 2.85 5.31 -9.48
C LEU A 363 2.17 6.23 -10.50
N THR A 364 1.40 5.67 -11.43
CA THR A 364 0.63 6.47 -12.40
C THR A 364 -0.41 7.35 -11.71
N TYR A 365 -1.11 6.81 -10.71
CA TYR A 365 -2.01 7.59 -9.86
C TYR A 365 -1.29 8.76 -9.17
N CYS A 366 -0.15 8.50 -8.52
CA CYS A 366 0.63 9.55 -7.85
C CYS A 366 1.15 10.61 -8.85
N ILE A 367 1.57 10.23 -10.05
CA ILE A 367 1.98 11.19 -11.08
C ILE A 367 0.81 12.11 -11.47
N ILE A 368 -0.38 11.55 -11.70
CA ILE A 368 -1.57 12.33 -12.04
C ILE A 368 -1.94 13.29 -10.90
N GLU A 369 -1.84 12.85 -9.66
CA GLU A 369 -2.07 13.69 -8.49
C GLU A 369 -1.08 14.88 -8.44
N GLN A 370 0.20 14.65 -8.75
CA GLN A 370 1.22 15.72 -8.81
C GLN A 370 0.94 16.72 -9.94
N LEU A 371 0.38 16.29 -11.08
CA LEU A 371 -0.02 17.15 -12.20
C LEU A 371 -1.30 17.94 -11.86
N ALA A 372 -2.23 17.33 -11.14
CA ALA A 372 -3.49 17.96 -10.72
C ALA A 372 -3.35 18.94 -9.54
N SER A 373 -2.16 19.03 -8.93
CA SER A 373 -1.90 19.85 -7.75
C SER A 373 -2.10 21.35 -8.04
N PRO A 374 -3.04 22.04 -7.37
CA PRO A 374 -3.33 23.46 -7.65
C PRO A 374 -2.20 24.39 -7.22
N ASP A 375 -1.40 23.99 -6.23
CA ASP A 375 -0.29 24.79 -5.68
C ASP A 375 0.91 24.88 -6.64
N LYS A 376 0.89 24.13 -7.75
CA LYS A 376 2.00 24.09 -8.69
C LYS A 376 1.70 24.91 -9.93
N GLN A 377 2.42 26.02 -10.05
CA GLN A 377 2.39 26.82 -11.27
C GLN A 377 3.08 26.07 -12.42
N GLN A 378 2.35 25.85 -13.52
CA GLN A 378 2.84 25.18 -14.72
C GLN A 378 3.76 26.10 -15.55
N LEU A 379 3.62 27.41 -15.39
CA LEU A 379 4.49 28.41 -15.97
C LEU A 379 5.39 29.01 -14.89
N LYS A 380 6.63 29.32 -15.27
CA LYS A 380 7.51 30.16 -14.46
C LYS A 380 6.93 31.57 -14.39
N ALA A 381 6.87 32.12 -13.18
CA ALA A 381 6.43 33.50 -12.95
C ALA A 381 7.33 34.56 -13.63
N SER A 382 8.58 34.21 -13.95
CA SER A 382 9.57 35.14 -14.51
C SER A 382 9.44 35.38 -16.01
N ASP A 383 9.32 34.32 -16.82
CA ASP A 383 9.53 34.36 -18.27
C ASP A 383 8.45 33.64 -19.08
N GLY A 384 7.38 33.17 -18.43
CA GLY A 384 6.27 32.48 -19.11
C GLY A 384 6.66 31.14 -19.75
N LYS A 385 7.86 30.61 -19.47
CA LYS A 385 8.27 29.27 -19.91
C LYS A 385 7.68 28.21 -19.00
N LEU A 386 7.63 26.97 -19.50
CA LEU A 386 7.25 25.81 -18.70
C LEU A 386 8.14 25.70 -17.45
N SER A 387 7.51 25.35 -16.33
CA SER A 387 8.20 25.19 -15.06
C SER A 387 9.20 24.01 -15.11
N PRO A 388 10.36 24.10 -14.42
CA PRO A 388 11.36 23.03 -14.43
C PRO A 388 10.81 21.73 -13.83
N TRP A 389 9.98 21.84 -12.78
CA TRP A 389 9.37 20.68 -12.14
C TRP A 389 8.51 19.87 -13.12
N LEU A 390 7.76 20.56 -13.99
CA LEU A 390 6.89 19.92 -14.97
C LEU A 390 7.69 19.25 -16.08
N GLN A 391 8.79 19.88 -16.51
CA GLN A 391 9.73 19.31 -17.48
C GLN A 391 10.43 18.05 -16.92
N ALA A 392 10.92 18.12 -15.68
CA ALA A 392 11.53 16.99 -14.99
C ALA A 392 10.55 15.83 -14.83
N LEU A 393 9.31 16.13 -14.43
CA LEU A 393 8.25 15.13 -14.30
C LEU A 393 7.90 14.51 -15.66
N ALA A 394 7.73 15.30 -16.72
CA ALA A 394 7.44 14.78 -18.06
C ALA A 394 8.58 13.88 -18.58
N THR A 395 9.83 14.27 -18.35
CA THR A 395 11.01 13.47 -18.70
C THR A 395 11.03 12.13 -17.97
N LEU A 396 10.75 12.16 -16.66
CA LEU A 396 10.62 10.94 -15.85
C LEU A 396 9.51 10.03 -16.42
N VAL A 397 8.35 10.60 -16.70
CA VAL A 397 7.19 9.86 -17.21
C VAL A 397 7.50 9.20 -18.55
N GLY A 398 8.07 9.94 -19.52
CA GLY A 398 8.49 9.39 -20.81
C GLY A 398 9.50 8.23 -20.65
N ALA A 399 10.47 8.37 -19.75
CA ALA A 399 11.45 7.32 -19.46
C ALA A 399 10.82 6.07 -18.82
N ILE A 400 9.83 6.23 -17.95
CA ILE A 400 9.09 5.12 -17.32
C ILE A 400 8.30 4.35 -18.38
N TYR A 401 7.46 5.02 -19.17
CA TYR A 401 6.60 4.38 -20.17
C TYR A 401 7.39 3.76 -21.34
N LYS A 402 8.60 4.24 -21.62
CA LYS A 402 9.53 3.59 -22.56
C LYS A 402 10.07 2.28 -22.04
N LYS A 403 10.40 2.22 -20.73
CA LYS A 403 11.16 1.10 -20.14
C LYS A 403 10.27 0.00 -19.56
N TYR A 404 9.10 0.37 -19.04
CA TYR A 404 8.21 -0.53 -18.31
C TYR A 404 6.85 -0.62 -18.98
N ASN A 405 6.25 -1.80 -18.95
CA ASN A 405 4.90 -2.03 -19.46
C ASN A 405 3.86 -1.52 -18.46
N VAL A 406 3.64 -0.21 -18.47
CA VAL A 406 2.70 0.49 -17.58
C VAL A 406 1.42 0.83 -18.33
N GLU A 407 0.27 0.67 -17.68
CA GLU A 407 -1.02 1.02 -18.27
C GLU A 407 -1.14 2.53 -18.51
N LEU A 408 -1.33 2.95 -19.78
CA LEU A 408 -1.44 4.36 -20.16
C LEU A 408 -2.84 4.97 -20.00
N SER A 409 -3.87 4.13 -19.82
CA SER A 409 -5.29 4.54 -19.86
C SER A 409 -5.59 5.71 -18.93
N GLY A 410 -5.11 5.66 -17.69
CA GLY A 410 -5.34 6.72 -16.70
C GLY A 410 -4.68 8.04 -17.09
N MET A 411 -3.45 7.98 -17.60
CA MET A 411 -2.70 9.16 -18.05
C MET A 411 -3.36 9.83 -19.26
N LEU A 412 -3.74 9.03 -20.28
CA LEU A 412 -4.38 9.54 -21.49
C LEU A 412 -5.74 10.18 -21.19
N ASN A 413 -6.56 9.54 -20.36
CA ASN A 413 -7.84 10.11 -19.94
C ASN A 413 -7.65 11.40 -19.13
N TYR A 414 -6.63 11.47 -18.27
CA TYR A 414 -6.30 12.70 -17.54
C TYR A 414 -5.97 13.85 -18.51
N VAL A 415 -5.02 13.65 -19.43
CA VAL A 415 -4.64 14.68 -20.41
C VAL A 415 -5.82 15.09 -21.28
N MET A 416 -6.63 14.12 -21.75
CA MET A 416 -7.85 14.42 -22.52
C MET A 416 -8.82 15.31 -21.73
N ASN A 417 -9.01 15.04 -20.43
CA ASN A 417 -9.89 15.84 -19.59
C ASN A 417 -9.32 17.24 -19.31
N GLN A 418 -7.99 17.38 -19.18
CA GLN A 418 -7.37 18.71 -19.07
C GLN A 418 -7.57 19.53 -20.35
N LEU A 419 -7.44 18.90 -21.52
CA LEU A 419 -7.69 19.56 -22.81
C LEU A 419 -9.14 20.01 -22.96
N LYS A 420 -10.11 19.18 -22.54
CA LYS A 420 -11.53 19.57 -22.50
C LYS A 420 -11.79 20.76 -21.59
N ASN A 421 -10.96 20.94 -20.55
CA ASN A 421 -11.00 22.07 -19.63
C ASN A 421 -10.08 23.24 -20.07
N GLU A 422 -9.66 23.26 -21.34
CA GLU A 422 -8.82 24.31 -21.93
C GLU A 422 -7.43 24.45 -21.27
N LYS A 423 -6.95 23.41 -20.59
CA LYS A 423 -5.61 23.34 -19.99
C LYS A 423 -4.69 22.49 -20.85
N SER A 424 -3.69 23.13 -21.47
CA SER A 424 -2.82 22.48 -22.47
C SER A 424 -1.43 22.13 -21.97
N PHE A 425 -1.02 22.58 -20.78
CA PHE A 425 0.35 22.38 -20.28
C PHE A 425 0.71 20.90 -20.09
N ASP A 426 -0.27 20.06 -19.72
CA ASP A 426 -0.07 18.63 -19.49
C ASP A 426 0.14 17.84 -20.81
N LEU A 427 -0.06 18.47 -21.97
CA LEU A 427 0.38 17.92 -23.27
C LEU A 427 1.88 17.66 -23.31
N LEU A 428 2.67 18.36 -22.49
CA LEU A 428 4.10 18.09 -22.36
C LEU A 428 4.35 16.62 -21.99
N VAL A 429 3.56 16.08 -21.06
CA VAL A 429 3.69 14.69 -20.60
C VAL A 429 3.35 13.74 -21.74
N LEU A 430 2.26 14.01 -22.47
CA LEU A 430 1.87 13.20 -23.63
C LEU A 430 2.92 13.24 -24.74
N ARG A 431 3.51 14.41 -25.00
CA ARG A 431 4.58 14.57 -25.98
C ARG A 431 5.78 13.70 -25.62
N GLU A 432 6.24 13.75 -24.38
CA GLU A 432 7.39 12.94 -23.93
C GLU A 432 7.10 11.44 -24.00
N VAL A 433 5.88 11.01 -23.66
CA VAL A 433 5.45 9.61 -23.80
C VAL A 433 5.52 9.17 -25.27
N ILE A 434 4.94 9.95 -26.20
CA ILE A 434 4.93 9.62 -27.63
C ILE A 434 6.36 9.60 -28.20
N GLN A 435 7.16 10.62 -27.93
CA GLN A 435 8.54 10.71 -28.45
C GLN A 435 9.39 9.53 -27.98
N ASN A 436 9.29 9.16 -26.70
CA ASN A 436 10.07 8.07 -26.12
C ASN A 436 9.57 6.67 -26.55
N MET A 437 8.27 6.47 -26.70
CA MET A 437 7.68 5.17 -27.09
C MET A 437 7.75 4.90 -28.59
N ALA A 438 7.53 5.92 -29.42
CA ALA A 438 7.53 5.77 -30.87
C ALA A 438 8.92 5.99 -31.50
N CYS A 439 9.93 6.32 -30.69
CA CYS A 439 11.25 6.76 -31.14
C CYS A 439 11.17 7.87 -32.21
N ILE A 440 10.15 8.73 -32.13
CA ILE A 440 10.00 9.86 -33.03
C ILE A 440 10.90 10.96 -32.50
N GLU A 441 12.13 11.03 -33.03
CA GLU A 441 13.01 12.16 -32.79
C GLU A 441 12.55 13.33 -33.66
N GLY A 442 12.30 14.47 -33.00
CA GLY A 442 12.02 15.70 -33.72
C GLY A 442 13.27 16.13 -34.47
N VAL A 443 13.20 16.18 -35.79
CA VAL A 443 14.28 16.69 -36.64
C VAL A 443 14.30 18.22 -36.53
N ALA A 444 14.82 18.73 -35.41
CA ALA A 444 15.00 20.15 -35.19
C ALA A 444 16.41 20.57 -35.64
N GLY A 445 16.49 21.51 -36.59
CA GLY A 445 17.77 22.02 -37.09
C GLY A 445 18.49 21.09 -38.06
N ALA A 446 17.78 20.21 -38.77
CA ALA A 446 18.39 19.47 -39.88
C ALA A 446 18.89 20.42 -40.96
N THR A 447 20.07 20.09 -41.46
CA THR A 447 20.63 20.70 -42.67
C THR A 447 19.75 20.38 -43.89
N PRO A 448 19.83 21.19 -44.97
CA PRO A 448 19.11 20.90 -46.22
C PRO A 448 19.38 19.47 -46.72
N ASP A 449 20.63 19.02 -46.64
CA ASP A 449 21.05 17.69 -47.08
C ASP A 449 20.41 16.57 -46.23
N GLN A 450 20.33 16.78 -44.90
CA GLN A 450 19.61 15.85 -44.01
C GLN A 450 18.11 15.83 -44.29
N LEU A 451 17.50 16.97 -44.63
CA LEU A 451 16.08 17.03 -45.02
C LEU A 451 15.83 16.30 -46.35
N GLU A 452 16.73 16.46 -47.33
CA GLU A 452 16.64 15.78 -48.62
C GLU A 452 16.82 14.27 -48.46
N ALA A 453 17.77 13.83 -47.63
CA ALA A 453 17.97 12.43 -47.30
C ALA A 453 16.78 11.83 -46.52
N LEU A 454 16.09 12.61 -45.67
CA LEU A 454 14.83 12.20 -45.04
C LEU A 454 13.66 12.08 -46.04
N GLY A 455 13.72 12.77 -47.18
CA GLY A 455 12.82 12.60 -48.31
C GLY A 455 13.13 11.38 -49.20
N GLY A 456 14.31 10.77 -49.01
CA GLY A 456 14.80 9.63 -49.79
C GLY A 456 14.27 8.26 -49.33
N GLY A 457 14.89 7.20 -49.85
CA GLY A 457 14.57 5.81 -49.48
C GLY A 457 14.99 5.42 -48.06
N GLU A 458 14.55 4.25 -47.61
CA GLU A 458 14.78 3.70 -46.25
C GLU A 458 16.25 3.84 -45.77
N LEU A 459 17.20 3.55 -46.66
CA LEU A 459 18.63 3.58 -46.34
C LEU A 459 19.15 5.00 -46.02
N LEU A 460 18.72 6.00 -46.79
CA LEU A 460 19.08 7.41 -46.59
C LEU A 460 18.44 7.95 -45.32
N ARG A 461 17.18 7.56 -45.05
CA ARG A 461 16.48 7.90 -43.81
C ARG A 461 17.20 7.33 -42.59
N GLN A 462 17.61 6.06 -42.65
CA GLN A 462 18.35 5.42 -41.55
C GLN A 462 19.69 6.09 -41.28
N GLU A 463 20.44 6.50 -42.32
CA GLU A 463 21.74 7.14 -42.13
C GLU A 463 21.64 8.55 -41.52
N VAL A 464 20.51 9.25 -41.74
CA VAL A 464 20.24 10.55 -41.09
C VAL A 464 19.71 10.38 -39.64
N MET A 465 19.02 9.28 -39.36
CA MET A 465 18.45 8.97 -38.03
C MET A 465 19.41 8.21 -37.10
N ARG A 466 20.61 7.91 -37.57
CA ARG A 466 21.67 7.22 -36.82
C ARG A 466 22.54 8.21 -36.07
#